data_AF-A0A7K0I9I7-F1
#
_entry.id   AF-A0A7K0I9I7-F1
#
_cell.length_a   1.000
_cell.length_b   1.000
_cell.length_c   1.000
_cell.angle_alpha   90.00
_cell.angle_beta   90.00
_cell.angle_gamma   90.00
#
_symmetry.space_group_name_H-M   'P 1'
#
loop_
_entity.id
_entity.type
_entity.pdbx_description
1 polymer ?
#
loop_
_entity_poly.entity_id
_entity_poly.type
_entity_poly.pdbx_seq_one_letter_code
_entity_poly.pdbx_strand_id
1 'polypeptide(L)'
;MSRPRTNCAERHLVREARLRERLKEETRGLSDCGRASHGRFVQGCRCGACREANRAYEEDRRRRRLYGRPSQFVDAGPVRRKIEQLRGQGYTIDEIERLSGVGHSTLYGIMVRHWRTGRPVERCRRETKDAICTIKGRRRLTQGQNVDAGWMAGWLREYRDAGLAVAQIARTCGLDRQVLDAVLHGKRSRVFARTLHAFVTHKPELDRMAMDPGACKTTRSVRCVSCGHVFQTASNARKYCIECKEGER
;
A
#
# COMPACT_ATOMS: atom_id res chain seq x y z
N MET A 1 -26.10 -35.19 -10.94
CA MET A 1 -24.77 -35.71 -10.50
C MET A 1 -23.84 -34.54 -10.25
N SER A 2 -23.64 -34.15 -8.98
CA SER A 2 -22.75 -33.05 -8.61
C SER A 2 -21.29 -33.47 -8.84
N ARG A 3 -20.59 -32.79 -9.76
CA ARG A 3 -19.14 -32.99 -9.95
C ARG A 3 -18.44 -32.76 -8.60
N PRO A 4 -17.60 -33.68 -8.11
CA PRO A 4 -16.87 -33.45 -6.87
C PRO A 4 -16.01 -32.20 -7.06
N ARG A 5 -16.12 -31.24 -6.11
CA ARG A 5 -15.22 -30.09 -6.02
C ARG A 5 -13.84 -30.63 -5.65
N THR A 6 -13.10 -31.14 -6.63
CA THR A 6 -11.69 -31.50 -6.46
C THR A 6 -10.99 -30.25 -5.94
N ASN A 7 -10.32 -30.38 -4.80
CA ASN A 7 -9.73 -29.24 -4.13
C ASN A 7 -8.77 -28.55 -5.12
N CYS A 8 -8.84 -27.22 -5.25
CA CYS A 8 -7.98 -26.48 -6.20
C CYS A 8 -6.49 -26.83 -5.99
N ALA A 9 -6.12 -27.13 -4.74
CA ALA A 9 -4.82 -27.65 -4.36
C ALA A 9 -4.46 -29.01 -5.00
N GLU A 10 -5.38 -29.99 -5.00
CA GLU A 10 -5.14 -31.32 -5.60
C GLU A 10 -4.94 -31.23 -7.12
N ARG A 11 -5.76 -30.42 -7.81
CA ARG A 11 -5.60 -30.17 -9.25
C ARG A 11 -4.26 -29.51 -9.56
N HIS A 12 -3.78 -28.63 -8.68
CA HIS A 12 -2.46 -28.00 -8.81
C HIS A 12 -1.32 -29.02 -8.64
N LEU A 13 -1.40 -29.89 -7.62
CA LEU A 13 -0.39 -30.92 -7.37
C LEU A 13 -0.26 -31.91 -8.53
N VAL A 14 -1.40 -32.38 -9.08
CA VAL A 14 -1.40 -33.27 -10.26
C VAL A 14 -0.80 -32.56 -11.48
N ARG A 15 -1.09 -31.28 -11.68
CA ARG A 15 -0.52 -30.47 -12.76
C ARG A 15 1.00 -30.29 -12.59
N GLU A 16 1.46 -29.98 -11.38
CA GLU A 16 2.89 -29.87 -11.06
C GLU A 16 3.62 -31.19 -11.31
N ALA A 17 3.04 -32.33 -10.90
CA ALA A 17 3.63 -33.65 -11.14
C ALA A 17 3.78 -33.96 -12.65
N ARG A 18 2.75 -33.66 -13.45
CA ARG A 18 2.80 -33.82 -14.92
C ARG A 18 3.83 -32.92 -15.58
N LEU A 19 3.93 -31.66 -15.13
CA LEU A 19 4.95 -30.74 -15.61
C LEU A 19 6.36 -31.27 -15.28
N ARG A 20 6.53 -31.83 -14.09
CA ARG A 20 7.81 -32.36 -13.61
C ARG A 20 8.29 -33.53 -14.45
N GLU A 21 7.44 -34.51 -14.76
CA GLU A 21 7.83 -35.63 -15.62
C GLU A 21 8.17 -35.17 -17.04
N ARG A 22 7.34 -34.31 -17.63
CA ARG A 22 7.61 -33.73 -18.95
C ARG A 22 8.96 -33.01 -19.01
N LEU A 23 9.24 -32.16 -18.03
CA LEU A 23 10.51 -31.44 -17.95
C LEU A 23 11.70 -32.38 -17.78
N LYS A 24 11.56 -33.51 -17.07
CA LYS A 24 12.65 -34.49 -16.95
C LYS A 24 12.99 -35.10 -18.30
N GLU A 25 11.98 -35.48 -19.07
CA GLU A 25 12.14 -36.06 -20.41
C GLU A 25 12.78 -35.06 -21.36
N GLU A 26 12.19 -33.86 -21.47
CA GLU A 26 12.65 -32.79 -22.38
C GLU A 26 14.09 -32.34 -22.08
N THR A 27 14.52 -32.36 -20.81
CA THR A 27 15.83 -31.83 -20.40
C THR A 27 16.88 -32.90 -20.14
N ARG A 28 16.57 -34.17 -20.43
CA ARG A 28 17.50 -35.28 -20.24
C ARG A 28 18.64 -35.19 -21.26
N GLY A 29 19.87 -35.12 -20.78
CA GLY A 29 21.07 -35.09 -21.64
C GLY A 29 21.44 -33.70 -22.18
N LEU A 30 20.62 -32.66 -21.97
CA LEU A 30 20.97 -31.28 -22.31
C LEU A 30 22.06 -30.74 -21.37
N SER A 31 23.00 -29.97 -21.93
CA SER A 31 24.05 -29.28 -21.18
C SER A 31 23.47 -28.11 -20.38
N ASP A 32 22.71 -27.22 -21.01
CA ASP A 32 22.02 -26.10 -20.37
C ASP A 32 20.58 -25.93 -20.90
N CYS A 33 19.67 -25.51 -20.02
CA CYS A 33 18.29 -25.18 -20.35
C CYS A 33 18.06 -23.65 -20.47
N GLY A 34 19.12 -22.82 -20.51
CA GLY A 34 19.09 -21.36 -20.64
C GLY A 34 18.60 -20.60 -19.41
N ARG A 35 18.28 -21.32 -18.32
CA ARG A 35 17.82 -20.75 -17.04
C ARG A 35 18.20 -21.68 -15.89
N ALA A 36 19.47 -22.08 -15.86
CA ALA A 36 20.00 -22.99 -14.85
C ALA A 36 19.79 -22.44 -13.43
N SER A 37 19.14 -23.22 -12.57
CA SER A 37 18.96 -22.88 -11.16
C SER A 37 18.56 -24.11 -10.36
N HIS A 38 18.89 -24.13 -9.06
CA HIS A 38 18.41 -25.17 -8.13
C HIS A 38 16.86 -25.28 -8.16
N GLY A 39 16.15 -24.16 -8.30
CA GLY A 39 14.68 -24.16 -8.41
C GLY A 39 14.16 -24.97 -9.60
N ARG A 40 14.79 -24.86 -10.77
CA ARG A 40 14.42 -25.64 -11.96
C ARG A 40 14.73 -27.13 -11.79
N PHE A 41 15.82 -27.47 -11.11
CA PHE A 41 16.12 -28.86 -10.76
C PHE A 41 15.03 -29.48 -9.86
N VAL A 42 14.57 -28.74 -8.85
CA VAL A 42 13.46 -29.19 -7.98
C VAL A 42 12.18 -29.39 -8.78
N GLN A 43 11.89 -28.49 -9.72
CA GLN A 43 10.73 -28.55 -10.62
C GLN A 43 10.78 -29.70 -11.65
N GLY A 44 11.91 -30.38 -11.82
CA GLY A 44 12.04 -31.56 -12.69
C GLY A 44 13.10 -31.47 -13.77
N CYS A 45 13.74 -30.31 -13.97
CA CYS A 45 14.82 -30.20 -14.94
C CYS A 45 16.01 -31.09 -14.56
N ARG A 46 16.63 -31.74 -15.56
CA ARG A 46 17.75 -32.68 -15.38
C ARG A 46 18.96 -32.37 -16.26
N CYS A 47 19.03 -31.17 -16.85
CA CYS A 47 20.20 -30.73 -17.62
C CYS A 47 21.46 -30.61 -16.74
N GLY A 48 22.64 -30.61 -17.37
CA GLY A 48 23.94 -30.52 -16.70
C GLY A 48 24.05 -29.30 -15.77
N ALA A 49 23.75 -28.11 -16.28
CA ALA A 49 23.83 -26.86 -15.53
C ALA A 49 22.86 -26.82 -14.32
N CYS A 50 21.67 -27.40 -14.42
CA CYS A 50 20.75 -27.50 -13.27
C CYS A 50 21.23 -28.50 -12.21
N ARG A 51 21.91 -29.59 -12.62
CA ARG A 51 22.53 -30.54 -11.66
C ARG A 51 23.69 -29.90 -10.93
N GLU A 52 24.52 -29.14 -11.63
CA GLU A 52 25.63 -28.39 -11.03
C GLU A 52 25.12 -27.34 -10.04
N ALA A 53 24.09 -26.57 -10.40
CA ALA A 53 23.43 -25.64 -9.48
C ALA A 53 22.86 -26.34 -8.24
N ASN A 54 22.33 -27.56 -8.39
CA ASN A 54 21.88 -28.37 -7.24
C ASN A 54 23.05 -28.82 -6.36
N ARG A 55 24.15 -29.28 -6.98
CA ARG A 55 25.35 -29.70 -6.27
C ARG A 55 25.98 -28.55 -5.47
N ALA A 56 26.11 -27.37 -6.08
CA ALA A 56 26.61 -26.18 -5.40
C ALA A 56 25.74 -25.82 -4.17
N TYR A 57 24.42 -25.92 -4.30
CA TYR A 57 23.49 -25.71 -3.19
C TYR A 57 23.64 -26.76 -2.07
N GLU A 58 23.81 -28.04 -2.43
CA GLU A 58 24.02 -29.13 -1.46
C GLU A 58 25.37 -29.02 -0.74
N GLU A 59 26.42 -28.64 -1.45
CA GLU A 59 27.76 -28.40 -0.89
C GLU A 59 27.75 -27.23 0.09
N ASP A 60 27.13 -26.10 -0.27
CA ASP A 60 26.91 -24.97 0.63
C ASP A 60 26.09 -25.38 1.86
N ARG A 61 25.01 -26.15 1.68
CA ARG A 61 24.22 -26.71 2.79
C ARG A 61 25.07 -27.62 3.70
N ARG A 62 25.93 -28.47 3.15
CA ARG A 62 26.83 -29.35 3.90
C ARG A 62 27.86 -28.54 4.68
N ARG A 63 28.50 -27.54 4.05
CA ARG A 63 29.44 -26.62 4.71
C ARG A 63 28.78 -25.94 5.92
N ARG A 64 27.57 -25.39 5.77
CA ARG A 64 26.86 -24.71 6.87
C ARG A 64 26.52 -25.63 8.05
N ARG A 65 26.20 -26.90 7.79
CA ARG A 65 25.98 -27.92 8.83
C ARG A 65 27.27 -28.22 9.60
N LEU A 66 28.39 -28.36 8.88
CA LEU A 66 29.71 -28.59 9.48
C LEU A 66 30.14 -27.43 10.39
N TYR A 67 29.86 -26.19 9.99
CA TYR A 67 30.12 -24.99 10.81
C TYR A 67 29.07 -24.73 11.91
N GLY A 68 28.21 -25.71 12.25
CA GLY A 68 27.26 -25.58 13.35
C GLY A 68 26.22 -24.47 13.17
N ARG A 69 25.85 -24.10 11.94
CA ARG A 69 24.72 -23.19 11.64
C ARG A 69 23.55 -23.98 11.03
N PRO A 70 22.68 -24.62 11.84
CA PRO A 70 21.76 -25.65 11.35
C PRO A 70 20.52 -25.10 10.65
N SER A 71 20.10 -23.86 10.94
CA SER A 71 18.91 -23.26 10.31
C SER A 71 19.24 -21.97 9.55
N GLN A 72 19.00 -22.01 8.23
CA GLN A 72 18.93 -20.80 7.40
C GLN A 72 17.70 -19.95 7.74
N PHE A 73 16.74 -20.52 8.47
CA PHE A 73 15.46 -19.90 8.75
C PHE A 73 15.43 -19.26 10.14
N VAL A 74 15.05 -17.99 10.19
CA VAL A 74 14.86 -17.18 11.39
C VAL A 74 13.43 -16.67 11.44
N ASP A 75 12.94 -16.31 12.63
CA ASP A 75 11.60 -15.71 12.78
C ASP A 75 11.45 -14.48 11.88
N ALA A 76 10.33 -14.42 11.15
CA ALA A 76 9.98 -13.31 10.27
C ALA A 76 9.33 -12.13 11.01
N GLY A 77 8.95 -12.30 12.29
CA GLY A 77 8.36 -11.24 13.11
C GLY A 77 9.18 -9.93 13.14
N PRO A 78 10.47 -9.94 13.49
CA PRO A 78 11.33 -8.77 13.46
C PRO A 78 11.44 -8.11 12.07
N VAL A 79 11.45 -8.92 11.01
CA VAL A 79 11.53 -8.44 9.62
C VAL A 79 10.27 -7.68 9.23
N ARG A 80 9.08 -8.20 9.59
CA ARG A 80 7.81 -7.49 9.38
C ARG A 80 7.80 -6.13 10.05
N ARG A 81 8.15 -6.06 11.34
CA ARG A 81 8.24 -4.79 12.08
C ARG A 81 9.21 -3.81 11.43
N LYS A 82 10.36 -4.30 10.94
CA LYS A 82 11.33 -3.46 10.24
C LYS A 82 10.77 -2.93 8.91
N ILE A 83 10.07 -3.74 8.13
CA ILE A 83 9.41 -3.30 6.89
C ILE A 83 8.35 -2.26 7.19
N GLU A 84 7.53 -2.46 8.22
CA GLU A 84 6.53 -1.47 8.66
C GLU A 84 7.18 -0.17 9.12
N GLN A 85 8.28 -0.26 9.87
CA GLN A 85 9.08 0.91 10.26
C GLN A 85 9.62 1.66 9.02
N LEU A 86 10.17 0.95 8.04
CA LEU A 86 10.65 1.55 6.78
C LEU A 86 9.50 2.21 6.01
N ARG A 87 8.33 1.58 5.97
CA ARG A 87 7.13 2.19 5.36
C ARG A 87 6.67 3.43 6.11
N GLY A 88 6.70 3.42 7.44
CA GLY A 88 6.45 4.61 8.27
C GLY A 88 7.48 5.73 8.05
N GLN A 89 8.70 5.38 7.67
CA GLN A 89 9.75 6.31 7.26
C GLN A 89 9.64 6.77 5.79
N GLY A 90 8.65 6.27 5.04
CA GLY A 90 8.40 6.71 3.67
C GLY A 90 9.06 5.87 2.56
N TYR A 91 9.54 4.67 2.85
CA TYR A 91 10.03 3.75 1.82
C TYR A 91 8.87 2.99 1.15
N THR A 92 8.91 2.83 -0.17
CA THR A 92 7.99 1.91 -0.89
C THR A 92 8.49 0.47 -0.86
N ILE A 93 7.61 -0.48 -1.20
CA ILE A 93 8.00 -1.90 -1.32
C ILE A 93 9.02 -2.08 -2.45
N ASP A 94 8.81 -1.45 -3.60
CA ASP A 94 9.73 -1.52 -4.75
C ASP A 94 11.11 -0.95 -4.42
N GLU A 95 11.16 0.09 -3.59
CA GLU A 95 12.42 0.66 -3.10
C GLU A 95 13.11 -0.27 -2.11
N ILE A 96 12.35 -0.89 -1.19
CA ILE A 96 12.89 -1.89 -0.27
C ILE A 96 13.44 -3.08 -1.05
N GLU A 97 12.75 -3.53 -2.10
CA GLU A 97 13.24 -4.57 -3.01
C GLU A 97 14.56 -4.16 -3.67
N ARG A 98 14.63 -2.96 -4.25
CA ARG A 98 15.85 -2.44 -4.89
C ARG A 98 17.02 -2.33 -3.91
N LEU A 99 16.77 -1.88 -2.68
CA LEU A 99 17.80 -1.68 -1.66
C LEU A 99 18.25 -2.98 -0.98
N SER A 100 17.34 -3.93 -0.79
CA SER A 100 17.65 -5.21 -0.14
C SER A 100 18.02 -6.32 -1.12
N GLY A 101 17.73 -6.16 -2.41
CA GLY A 101 17.85 -7.23 -3.41
C GLY A 101 16.85 -8.37 -3.20
N VAL A 102 15.87 -8.22 -2.31
CA VAL A 102 14.87 -9.23 -1.99
C VAL A 102 13.67 -9.05 -2.91
N GLY A 103 13.40 -10.04 -3.75
CA GLY A 103 12.32 -9.96 -4.75
C GLY A 103 10.92 -9.73 -4.15
N HIS A 104 10.07 -9.02 -4.90
CA HIS A 104 8.71 -8.60 -4.52
C HIS A 104 7.86 -9.71 -3.90
N SER A 105 7.82 -10.90 -4.52
CA SER A 105 7.03 -12.04 -4.04
C SER A 105 7.43 -12.51 -2.64
N THR A 106 8.71 -12.37 -2.28
CA THR A 106 9.21 -12.73 -0.95
C THR A 106 8.77 -11.70 0.09
N LEU A 107 8.87 -10.41 -0.23
CA LEU A 107 8.39 -9.33 0.63
C LEU A 107 6.87 -9.43 0.85
N TYR A 108 6.12 -9.69 -0.21
CA TYR A 108 4.67 -9.90 -0.14
C TYR A 108 4.30 -11.16 0.67
N GLY A 109 5.08 -12.24 0.53
CA GLY A 109 4.94 -13.46 1.33
C GLY A 109 5.15 -13.25 2.83
N ILE A 110 6.13 -12.40 3.19
CA ILE A 110 6.43 -12.05 4.58
C ILE A 110 5.33 -11.17 5.18
N MET A 111 4.85 -10.17 4.43
CA MET A 111 3.92 -9.14 4.92
C MET A 111 2.45 -9.56 4.88
N VAL A 112 1.99 -10.15 3.77
CA VAL A 112 0.56 -10.31 3.48
C VAL A 112 0.14 -11.77 3.43
N ARG A 113 0.66 -12.52 2.46
CA ARG A 113 0.36 -13.95 2.31
C ARG A 113 1.36 -14.62 1.41
N HIS A 114 1.74 -15.84 1.76
CA HIS A 114 2.47 -16.72 0.87
C HIS A 114 1.52 -17.34 -0.16
N TRP A 115 1.92 -17.36 -1.43
CA TRP A 115 1.10 -17.84 -2.55
C TRP A 115 0.61 -19.29 -2.38
N ARG A 116 1.39 -20.15 -1.70
CA ARG A 116 1.05 -21.57 -1.50
C ARG A 116 0.20 -21.85 -0.27
N THR A 117 0.43 -21.14 0.83
CA THR A 117 -0.21 -21.43 2.13
C THR A 117 -1.34 -20.46 2.45
N GLY A 118 -1.45 -19.34 1.71
CA GLY A 118 -2.43 -18.28 1.94
C GLY A 118 -2.20 -17.49 3.24
N ARG A 119 -1.18 -17.84 4.02
CA ARG A 119 -0.83 -17.21 5.31
C ARG A 119 0.53 -16.50 5.20
N PRO A 120 0.78 -15.44 5.98
CA PRO A 120 2.11 -14.84 6.09
C PRO A 120 3.15 -15.88 6.49
N VAL A 121 4.36 -15.76 5.94
CA VAL A 121 5.45 -16.69 6.28
C VAL A 121 5.89 -16.50 7.72
N GLU A 122 5.99 -17.58 8.50
CA GLU A 122 6.46 -17.52 9.90
C GLU A 122 7.99 -17.40 9.99
N ARG A 123 8.73 -18.03 9.08
CA ARG A 123 10.20 -18.03 9.08
C ARG A 123 10.77 -17.60 7.75
N CYS A 124 11.69 -16.64 7.77
CA CYS A 124 12.39 -16.15 6.59
C CYS A 124 13.86 -16.59 6.60
N ARG A 125 14.56 -16.48 5.46
CA ARG A 125 16.00 -16.75 5.42
C ARG A 125 16.77 -15.68 6.20
N ARG A 126 17.85 -16.07 6.86
CA ARG A 126 18.75 -15.16 7.57
C ARG A 126 19.33 -14.09 6.64
N GLU A 127 19.75 -14.48 5.44
CA GLU A 127 20.22 -13.57 4.39
C GLU A 127 19.16 -12.49 4.07
N THR A 128 17.89 -12.87 3.96
CA THR A 128 16.77 -11.93 3.74
C THR A 128 16.59 -10.98 4.93
N LYS A 129 16.65 -11.50 6.16
CA LYS A 129 16.60 -10.68 7.37
C LYS A 129 17.73 -9.66 7.36
N ASP A 130 18.96 -10.11 7.16
CA ASP A 130 20.15 -9.26 7.24
C ASP A 130 20.14 -8.19 6.15
N ALA A 131 19.74 -8.52 4.92
CA ALA A 131 19.59 -7.57 3.82
C ALA A 131 18.55 -6.46 4.14
N ILE A 132 17.39 -6.83 4.65
CA ILE A 132 16.33 -5.85 5.00
C ILE A 132 16.74 -5.02 6.22
N CYS A 133 17.38 -5.64 7.21
CA CYS A 133 17.85 -4.94 8.42
C CYS A 133 19.01 -3.99 8.13
N THR A 134 19.78 -4.22 7.05
CA THR A 134 20.88 -3.34 6.63
C THR A 134 20.38 -1.98 6.13
N ILE A 135 19.12 -1.87 5.69
CA ILE A 135 18.53 -0.60 5.28
C ILE A 135 18.43 0.34 6.49
N LYS A 136 19.29 1.37 6.48
CA LYS A 136 19.40 2.44 7.48
C LYS A 136 19.13 3.79 6.81
N GLY A 137 18.46 4.68 7.52
CA GLY A 137 18.27 6.08 7.12
C GLY A 137 16.81 6.52 7.08
N ARG A 138 16.54 7.76 7.48
CA ARG A 138 15.26 8.43 7.24
C ARG A 138 15.27 9.00 5.84
N ARG A 139 14.26 8.67 5.04
CA ARG A 139 14.13 9.22 3.69
C ARG A 139 13.15 10.39 3.69
N ARG A 140 13.45 11.41 2.88
CA ARG A 140 12.46 12.44 2.53
C ARG A 140 11.43 11.82 1.58
N LEU A 141 10.16 11.87 1.98
CA LEU A 141 9.04 11.44 1.15
C LEU A 141 9.12 12.15 -0.21
N THR A 142 8.95 11.38 -1.28
CA THR A 142 8.75 11.96 -2.61
C THR A 142 7.31 12.44 -2.73
N GLN A 143 7.10 13.53 -3.45
CA GLN A 143 5.81 14.22 -3.56
C GLN A 143 4.67 13.32 -4.09
N GLY A 144 5.00 12.25 -4.82
CA GLY A 144 4.05 11.29 -5.40
C GLY A 144 3.71 10.07 -4.52
N GLN A 145 4.30 9.92 -3.34
CA GLN A 145 4.04 8.77 -2.47
C GLN A 145 2.72 8.89 -1.72
N ASN A 146 2.05 7.76 -1.46
CA ASN A 146 0.85 7.73 -0.63
C ASN A 146 1.23 7.63 0.86
N VAL A 147 0.70 8.55 1.67
CA VAL A 147 0.87 8.67 3.11
C VAL A 147 -0.48 8.48 3.80
N ASP A 148 -0.46 7.99 5.03
CA ASP A 148 -1.67 7.91 5.87
C ASP A 148 -2.31 9.28 6.04
N ALA A 149 -3.63 9.35 5.83
CA ALA A 149 -4.39 10.60 5.90
C ALA A 149 -5.03 10.84 7.28
N GLY A 150 -4.85 9.93 8.25
CA GLY A 150 -5.55 9.95 9.53
C GLY A 150 -5.28 11.22 10.34
N TRP A 151 -4.00 11.67 10.37
CA TRP A 151 -3.62 12.92 11.02
C TRP A 151 -4.30 14.13 10.38
N MET A 152 -4.27 14.23 9.04
CA MET A 152 -4.94 15.31 8.30
C MET A 152 -6.45 15.28 8.51
N ALA A 153 -7.07 14.09 8.53
CA ALA A 153 -8.49 13.92 8.77
C ALA A 153 -8.91 14.38 10.17
N GLY A 154 -8.06 14.20 11.18
CA GLY A 154 -8.25 14.74 12.53
C GLY A 154 -8.35 16.26 12.52
N TRP A 155 -7.33 16.92 11.98
CA TRP A 155 -7.30 18.38 11.87
C TRP A 155 -8.45 18.95 11.02
N LEU A 156 -8.83 18.29 9.93
CA LEU A 156 -9.97 18.73 9.13
C LEU A 156 -11.29 18.68 9.91
N ARG A 157 -11.45 17.72 10.83
CA ARG A 157 -12.61 17.71 11.74
C ARG A 157 -12.53 18.83 12.75
N GLU A 158 -11.38 19.04 13.37
CA GLU A 158 -11.17 20.13 14.33
C GLU A 158 -11.45 21.50 13.71
N TYR A 159 -10.95 21.78 12.50
CA TYR A 159 -11.24 23.04 11.81
C TYR A 159 -12.71 23.18 11.42
N ARG A 160 -13.36 22.10 11.00
CA ARG A 160 -14.79 22.10 10.72
C ARG A 160 -15.60 22.41 12.00
N ASP A 161 -15.21 21.80 13.11
CA ASP A 161 -15.87 21.99 14.41
C ASP A 161 -15.60 23.41 14.96
N ALA A 162 -14.47 24.03 14.60
CA ALA A 162 -14.17 25.45 14.81
C ALA A 162 -14.90 26.40 13.84
N GLY A 163 -15.66 25.88 12.87
CA GLY A 163 -16.49 26.65 11.96
C GLY A 163 -15.87 26.99 10.60
N LEU A 164 -14.68 26.50 10.28
CA LEU A 164 -14.07 26.67 8.96
C LEU A 164 -14.73 25.78 7.91
N ALA A 165 -15.22 26.38 6.83
CA ALA A 165 -15.76 25.63 5.71
C ALA A 165 -14.65 24.87 4.96
N VAL A 166 -14.91 23.63 4.55
CA VAL A 166 -13.96 22.81 3.77
C VAL A 166 -13.50 23.52 2.48
N ALA A 167 -14.39 24.29 1.86
CA ALA A 167 -14.07 25.09 0.68
C ALA A 167 -13.03 26.20 0.96
N GLN A 168 -13.03 26.75 2.18
CA GLN A 168 -12.06 27.76 2.60
C GLN A 168 -10.70 27.13 2.86
N ILE A 169 -10.67 25.99 3.57
CA ILE A 169 -9.46 25.19 3.78
C ILE A 169 -8.82 24.78 2.44
N ALA A 170 -9.65 24.30 1.50
CA ALA A 170 -9.22 23.92 0.16
C ALA A 170 -8.53 25.08 -0.59
N ARG A 171 -9.14 26.27 -0.58
CA ARG A 171 -8.57 27.47 -1.21
C ARG A 171 -7.25 27.88 -0.57
N THR A 172 -7.19 27.96 0.76
CA THR A 172 -5.99 28.35 1.50
C THR A 172 -4.82 27.40 1.23
N CYS A 173 -5.08 26.09 1.19
CA CYS A 173 -4.02 25.11 0.94
C CYS A 173 -3.69 24.91 -0.55
N GLY A 174 -4.46 25.49 -1.48
CA GLY A 174 -4.37 25.21 -2.91
C GLY A 174 -4.71 23.75 -3.26
N LEU A 175 -5.63 23.13 -2.52
CA LEU A 175 -6.01 21.73 -2.67
C LEU A 175 -7.40 21.57 -3.30
N ASP A 176 -7.61 20.47 -4.00
CA ASP A 176 -8.92 20.11 -4.54
C ASP A 176 -9.91 19.76 -3.41
N ARG A 177 -11.10 20.38 -3.44
CA ARG A 177 -12.15 20.19 -2.43
C ARG A 177 -12.60 18.73 -2.32
N GLN A 178 -12.72 18.01 -3.43
CA GLN A 178 -13.17 16.62 -3.45
C GLN A 178 -12.18 15.70 -2.72
N VAL A 179 -10.89 16.02 -2.78
CA VAL A 179 -9.86 15.28 -2.05
C VAL A 179 -10.06 15.45 -0.54
N LEU A 180 -10.30 16.67 -0.07
CA LEU A 180 -10.53 16.94 1.35
C LEU A 180 -11.84 16.32 1.84
N ASP A 181 -12.93 16.45 1.07
CA ASP A 181 -14.22 15.82 1.39
C ASP A 181 -14.08 14.29 1.49
N ALA A 182 -13.35 13.67 0.56
CA ALA A 182 -13.12 12.22 0.58
C ALA A 182 -12.31 11.75 1.81
N VAL A 183 -11.35 12.56 2.27
CA VAL A 183 -10.57 12.28 3.48
C VAL A 183 -11.43 12.48 4.73
N LEU A 184 -12.21 13.55 4.80
CA LEU A 184 -13.08 13.87 5.93
C LEU A 184 -14.14 12.78 6.15
N HIS A 185 -14.74 12.26 5.07
CA HIS A 185 -15.72 11.18 5.11
C HIS A 185 -15.11 9.77 5.21
N GLY A 186 -13.80 9.65 5.37
CA GLY A 186 -13.12 8.35 5.50
C GLY A 186 -13.13 7.50 4.22
N LYS A 187 -13.59 8.04 3.08
CA LYS A 187 -13.56 7.36 1.77
C LYS A 187 -12.12 7.19 1.27
N ARG A 188 -11.20 8.04 1.71
CA ARG A 188 -9.76 7.94 1.45
C ARG A 188 -8.98 7.89 2.76
N SER A 189 -8.36 6.74 3.04
CA SER A 189 -7.42 6.56 4.15
C SER A 189 -5.99 6.98 3.82
N ARG A 190 -5.69 7.22 2.52
CA ARG A 190 -4.36 7.59 2.04
C ARG A 190 -4.42 8.77 1.08
N VAL A 191 -3.45 9.67 1.19
CA VAL A 191 -3.27 10.84 0.32
C VAL A 191 -1.83 10.95 -0.17
N PHE A 192 -1.60 11.68 -1.26
CA PHE A 192 -0.25 11.92 -1.72
C PHE A 192 0.53 12.80 -0.73
N ALA A 193 1.84 12.56 -0.63
CA ALA A 193 2.75 13.30 0.23
C ALA A 193 2.73 14.79 -0.09
N ARG A 194 2.57 15.17 -1.37
CA ARG A 194 2.38 16.58 -1.77
C ARG A 194 1.15 17.24 -1.18
N THR A 195 0.06 16.51 -1.11
CA THR A 195 -1.20 17.01 -0.55
C THR A 195 -1.03 17.25 0.95
N LEU A 196 -0.45 16.27 1.65
CA LEU A 196 -0.18 16.41 3.08
C LEU A 196 0.83 17.52 3.36
N HIS A 197 1.87 17.64 2.52
CA HIS A 197 2.88 18.70 2.65
C HIS A 197 2.29 20.09 2.44
N ALA A 198 1.45 20.29 1.42
CA ALA A 198 0.74 21.54 1.20
C ALA A 198 -0.14 21.91 2.40
N PHE A 199 -0.87 20.94 2.96
CA PHE A 199 -1.69 21.14 4.16
C PHE A 199 -0.85 21.50 5.39
N VAL A 200 0.25 20.79 5.65
CA VAL A 200 1.16 21.09 6.77
C VAL A 200 1.78 22.48 6.62
N THR A 201 2.13 22.88 5.41
CA THR A 201 2.74 24.19 5.12
C THR A 201 1.78 25.33 5.43
N HIS A 202 0.49 25.19 5.09
CA HIS A 202 -0.53 26.22 5.33
C HIS A 202 -1.22 26.07 6.69
N LYS A 203 -0.87 25.05 7.48
CA LYS A 203 -1.46 24.81 8.80
C LYS A 203 -1.44 26.04 9.72
N PRO A 204 -0.34 26.81 9.84
CA PRO A 204 -0.32 28.00 10.70
C PRO A 204 -1.28 29.10 10.25
N GLU A 205 -1.61 29.18 8.96
CA GLU A 205 -2.63 30.10 8.46
C GLU A 205 -4.03 29.60 8.83
N LEU A 206 -4.30 28.30 8.65
CA LEU A 206 -5.56 27.69 9.08
C LEU A 206 -5.79 27.83 10.59
N ASP A 207 -4.75 27.66 11.40
CA ASP A 207 -4.81 27.84 12.85
C ASP A 207 -5.20 29.28 13.21
N ARG A 208 -4.62 30.28 12.54
CA ARG A 208 -5.01 31.69 12.71
C ARG A 208 -6.46 31.95 12.31
N MET A 209 -6.91 31.35 11.20
CA MET A 209 -8.29 31.48 10.72
C MET A 209 -9.30 30.78 11.65
N ALA A 210 -8.89 29.70 12.33
CA ALA A 210 -9.72 28.99 13.30
C ALA A 210 -9.86 29.75 14.63
N MET A 211 -8.82 30.52 15.01
CA MET A 211 -8.80 31.35 16.22
C MET A 211 -9.54 32.68 16.09
N ASP A 212 -9.98 33.05 14.88
CA ASP A 212 -10.84 34.22 14.65
C ASP A 212 -12.31 33.75 14.50
N PRO A 213 -13.08 33.63 15.60
CA PRO A 213 -14.47 33.19 15.54
C PRO A 213 -15.40 34.20 14.82
N GLY A 214 -14.87 35.35 14.37
CA GLY A 214 -15.62 36.41 13.70
C GLY A 214 -15.53 36.41 12.16
N ALA A 215 -14.58 35.71 11.55
CA ALA A 215 -14.34 35.78 10.11
C ALA A 215 -15.25 34.85 9.30
N CYS A 216 -16.51 35.29 9.18
CA CYS A 216 -17.39 34.98 8.06
C CYS A 216 -18.10 33.62 8.12
N LYS A 217 -19.16 33.55 8.95
CA LYS A 217 -20.37 32.74 8.65
C LYS A 217 -20.99 33.22 7.31
N THR A 218 -20.32 33.01 6.18
CA THR A 218 -20.89 33.24 4.85
C THR A 218 -21.72 32.04 4.42
N THR A 219 -22.73 31.70 5.23
CA THR A 219 -24.03 31.51 4.61
C THR A 219 -24.44 32.91 4.16
N ARG A 220 -24.04 33.27 2.92
CA ARG A 220 -24.60 34.45 2.25
C ARG A 220 -26.09 34.18 2.19
N SER A 221 -26.83 34.72 3.16
CA SER A 221 -28.27 34.65 3.21
C SER A 221 -28.76 35.31 1.93
N VAL A 222 -29.16 34.50 0.95
CA VAL A 222 -29.85 35.02 -0.22
C VAL A 222 -31.19 35.51 0.31
N ARG A 223 -31.57 36.74 -0.01
CA ARG A 223 -32.91 37.26 0.29
C ARG A 223 -33.73 37.23 -0.98
N CYS A 224 -34.98 36.79 -0.89
CA CYS A 224 -35.91 36.97 -2.00
C CYS A 224 -36.15 38.47 -2.20
N VAL A 225 -36.02 38.95 -3.44
CA VAL A 225 -36.19 40.37 -3.77
C VAL A 225 -37.65 40.82 -3.59
N SER A 226 -38.61 39.95 -3.90
CA SER A 226 -40.04 40.26 -3.82
C SER A 226 -40.60 40.31 -2.39
N CYS A 227 -40.12 39.45 -1.49
CA CYS A 227 -40.73 39.28 -0.17
C CYS A 227 -39.76 39.30 1.02
N GLY A 228 -38.46 39.52 0.78
CA GLY A 228 -37.47 39.69 1.85
C GLY A 228 -37.09 38.40 2.61
N HIS A 229 -37.71 37.26 2.29
CA HIS A 229 -37.46 35.98 2.94
C HIS A 229 -35.98 35.57 2.84
N VAL A 230 -35.40 35.17 3.97
CA VAL A 230 -33.97 34.83 4.10
C VAL A 230 -33.78 33.33 3.90
N PHE A 231 -33.12 32.95 2.80
CA PHE A 231 -32.75 31.55 2.54
C PHE A 231 -31.54 31.14 3.39
N GLN A 232 -31.72 30.11 4.22
CA GLN A 232 -30.67 29.60 5.12
C GLN A 232 -29.49 28.93 4.37
N THR A 233 -29.69 28.48 3.13
CA THR A 233 -28.63 27.90 2.27
C THR A 233 -28.84 28.27 0.81
N ALA A 234 -27.78 28.71 0.11
CA ALA A 234 -27.82 29.16 -1.29
C ALA A 234 -28.29 28.10 -2.30
N SER A 235 -28.24 26.82 -1.95
CA SER A 235 -28.71 25.69 -2.77
C SER A 235 -30.24 25.67 -2.97
N ASN A 236 -31.03 26.24 -2.04
CA ASN A 236 -32.50 26.29 -2.14
C ASN A 236 -33.03 27.50 -2.91
N ALA A 237 -32.21 28.53 -3.14
CA ALA A 237 -32.66 29.78 -3.76
C ALA A 237 -32.96 29.66 -5.27
N ARG A 238 -32.47 28.60 -5.94
CA ARG A 238 -32.44 28.53 -7.43
C ARG A 238 -33.69 27.97 -8.11
N LYS A 239 -34.78 27.68 -7.40
CA LYS A 239 -35.98 27.07 -8.03
C LYS A 239 -37.27 27.87 -7.84
N TYR A 240 -37.58 28.34 -6.64
CA TYR A 240 -38.72 29.20 -6.34
C TYR A 240 -38.64 29.61 -4.86
N CYS A 241 -39.19 30.78 -4.50
CA CYS A 241 -39.39 31.11 -3.10
C CYS A 241 -40.54 30.26 -2.50
N ILE A 242 -40.36 29.67 -1.31
CA ILE A 242 -41.39 28.83 -0.68
C ILE A 242 -42.64 29.66 -0.31
N GLU A 243 -42.46 30.90 0.11
CA GLU A 243 -43.59 31.77 0.49
C GLU A 243 -44.24 32.45 -0.71
N CYS A 244 -43.44 32.85 -1.69
CA CYS A 244 -43.87 33.79 -2.73
C CYS A 244 -44.14 33.05 -4.05
N LYS A 245 -43.69 31.79 -4.18
CA LYS A 245 -43.77 30.91 -5.36
C LYS A 245 -43.26 31.51 -6.68
N GLU A 246 -42.77 32.74 -6.67
CA GLU A 246 -42.08 33.35 -7.80
C GLU A 246 -40.73 32.65 -8.00
N GLY A 247 -40.55 32.08 -9.21
CA GLY A 247 -39.25 31.68 -9.74
C GLY A 247 -38.66 32.86 -10.51
N GLU A 248 -37.38 33.16 -10.27
CA GLU A 248 -36.66 34.17 -11.06
C GLU A 248 -36.64 33.80 -12.55
N ARG A 249 -36.95 34.79 -13.40
CA ARG A 249 -36.26 34.93 -14.69
C ARG A 249 -34.89 35.55 -14.43
#